data_AF-A0A8I5KT45-F1
#
_entry.id   AF-A0A8I5KT45-F1
#
_cell.length_a   1.000
_cell.length_b   1.000
_cell.length_c   1.000
_cell.angle_alpha   90.00
_cell.angle_beta   90.00
_cell.angle_gamma   90.00
#
_symmetry.space_group_name_H-M   'P 1'
#
loop_
_entity.id
_entity.type
_entity.pdbx_description
1 polymer ?
#
loop_
_entity_poly.entity_id
_entity_poly.type
_entity_poly.pdbx_seq_one_letter_code
_entity_poly.pdbx_strand_id
1 'polypeptide(L)'
;MARLADYFIVVGYDHEKPGSGEGLGKIIQRFPQKDWDDTPFPQGIELFCQPGGWQLSRERKQPTFFVVVLTDIDSDRHYCSCLTFYEAEINLQGTKKEEIEGEAKVSGLIQPAEVFAPKSLVLAWV
;
A
#
# COMPACT_ATOMS: atom_id res chain seq x y z
N MET A 1 -3.97 27.89 -7.77
CA MET A 1 -4.91 27.13 -8.62
C MET A 1 -5.83 26.36 -7.68
N ALA A 2 -7.14 26.24 -7.95
CA ALA A 2 -8.02 25.46 -7.06
C ALA A 2 -7.91 23.97 -7.41
N ARG A 3 -7.40 23.15 -6.48
CA ARG A 3 -7.33 21.69 -6.59
C ARG A 3 -8.01 21.05 -5.38
N LEU A 4 -8.69 19.93 -5.61
CA LEU A 4 -9.41 19.20 -4.55
C LEU A 4 -8.42 18.49 -3.59
N ALA A 5 -7.33 17.97 -4.14
CA ALA A 5 -6.20 17.38 -3.42
C ALA A 5 -4.93 17.62 -4.25
N ASP A 6 -3.77 17.66 -3.59
CA ASP A 6 -2.48 17.86 -4.24
C ASP A 6 -1.97 16.56 -4.84
N TYR A 7 -2.17 15.45 -4.12
CA TYR A 7 -1.75 14.11 -4.53
C TYR A 7 -2.80 13.03 -4.24
N PHE A 8 -2.89 12.06 -5.14
CA PHE A 8 -3.52 10.76 -4.90
C PHE A 8 -2.45 9.67 -4.94
N ILE A 9 -2.39 8.83 -3.92
CA ILE A 9 -1.28 7.90 -3.69
C ILE A 9 -1.83 6.52 -3.36
N VAL A 10 -1.22 5.50 -3.94
CA VAL A 10 -1.43 4.10 -3.58
C VAL A 10 -0.18 3.64 -2.85
N VAL A 11 -0.34 3.26 -1.59
CA VAL A 11 0.74 2.73 -0.74
C VAL A 11 0.42 1.30 -0.39
N GLY A 12 1.40 0.40 -0.46
CA GLY A 12 1.23 -1.00 -0.06
C GLY A 12 2.42 -1.56 0.67
N TYR A 13 2.26 -2.77 1.18
CA TYR A 13 3.32 -3.51 1.86
C TYR A 13 4.51 -3.78 0.92
N ASP A 14 5.74 -3.52 1.40
CA ASP A 14 6.97 -3.79 0.66
C ASP A 14 7.42 -5.25 0.86
N HIS A 15 7.12 -6.10 -0.12
CA HIS A 15 7.52 -7.51 -0.10
C HIS A 15 9.03 -7.73 -0.35
N GLU A 16 9.77 -6.70 -0.82
CA GLU A 16 11.19 -6.83 -1.16
C GLU A 16 12.11 -6.61 0.05
N LYS A 17 11.59 -6.03 1.15
CA LYS A 17 12.35 -5.74 2.38
C LYS A 17 11.74 -6.39 3.63
N PRO A 18 11.70 -7.73 3.72
CA PRO A 18 11.11 -8.43 4.87
C PRO A 18 11.98 -8.40 6.16
N GLY A 19 13.01 -7.56 6.24
CA GLY A 19 14.00 -7.58 7.31
C GLY A 19 13.59 -6.79 8.55
N SER A 20 13.63 -7.45 9.73
CA SER A 20 13.51 -6.92 11.10
C SER A 20 12.11 -6.80 11.74
N GLY A 21 11.21 -7.74 11.49
CA GLY A 21 10.03 -7.98 12.35
C GLY A 21 8.87 -6.99 12.20
N GLU A 22 9.12 -5.79 11.68
CA GLU A 22 8.10 -4.84 11.20
C GLU A 22 8.28 -4.67 9.68
N GLY A 23 7.19 -4.83 8.91
CA GLY A 23 7.23 -4.57 7.47
C GLY A 23 7.37 -3.07 7.19
N LEU A 24 7.54 -2.73 5.91
CA LEU A 24 7.59 -1.34 5.46
C LEU A 24 6.51 -1.07 4.41
N GLY A 25 6.11 0.19 4.33
CA GLY A 25 5.28 0.69 3.24
C GLY A 25 6.13 1.08 2.04
N LYS A 26 5.55 0.98 0.86
CA LYS A 26 6.13 1.47 -0.40
C LYS A 26 5.06 2.18 -1.19
N ILE A 27 5.42 3.32 -1.78
CA ILE A 27 4.58 3.99 -2.76
C ILE A 27 4.54 3.12 -4.02
N ILE A 28 3.37 2.55 -4.30
CA ILE A 28 3.13 1.75 -5.51
C ILE A 28 2.88 2.69 -6.68
N GLN A 29 2.07 3.71 -6.46
CA GLN A 29 1.70 4.68 -7.49
C GLN A 29 1.36 6.02 -6.86
N ARG A 30 1.62 7.10 -7.57
CA ARG A 30 1.19 8.44 -7.18
C ARG A 30 0.75 9.24 -8.39
N PHE A 31 -0.12 10.21 -8.13
CA PHE A 31 -0.65 11.14 -9.11
C PHE A 31 -0.70 12.54 -8.51
N PRO A 32 -0.15 13.56 -9.20
CA PRO A 32 0.69 13.43 -10.40
C PRO A 32 2.04 12.72 -10.12
N GLN A 33 2.68 12.22 -11.18
CA GLN A 33 4.01 11.62 -11.10
C GLN A 33 5.13 12.65 -10.97
N LYS A 34 4.91 13.86 -11.49
CA LYS A 34 5.81 15.00 -11.31
C LYS A 34 5.25 15.87 -10.18
N ASP A 35 6.14 16.45 -9.39
CA ASP A 35 5.77 17.34 -8.30
C ASP A 35 5.23 18.67 -8.82
N TRP A 36 4.38 19.30 -8.03
CA TRP A 36 3.96 20.67 -8.27
C TRP A 36 5.07 21.63 -7.84
N ASP A 37 5.24 22.73 -8.57
CA ASP A 37 6.28 23.71 -8.26
C ASP A 37 6.02 24.42 -6.91
N ASP A 38 4.75 24.52 -6.50
CA ASP A 38 4.29 25.18 -5.28
C ASP A 38 4.01 24.23 -4.11
N THR A 39 3.90 22.92 -4.37
CA THR A 39 3.59 21.93 -3.35
C THR A 39 4.32 20.64 -3.68
N PRO A 40 5.56 20.45 -3.18
CA PRO A 40 6.33 19.25 -3.44
C PRO A 40 5.69 18.02 -2.78
N PHE A 41 6.09 16.83 -3.24
CA PHE A 41 5.54 15.59 -2.71
C PHE A 41 5.97 15.38 -1.23
N PRO A 42 5.03 15.09 -0.30
CA PRO A 42 5.37 14.86 1.11
C PRO A 42 6.20 13.57 1.26
N GLN A 43 7.47 13.71 1.63
CA GLN A 43 8.37 12.57 1.79
C GLN A 43 7.99 11.71 3.01
N GLY A 44 8.08 10.39 2.86
CA GLY A 44 7.84 9.44 3.95
C GLY A 44 6.38 9.25 4.33
N ILE A 45 5.43 9.73 3.51
CA ILE A 45 3.98 9.58 3.77
C ILE A 45 3.57 8.12 3.99
N GLU A 46 4.24 7.16 3.35
CA GLU A 46 4.01 5.72 3.51
C GLU A 46 4.19 5.22 4.95
N LEU A 47 5.03 5.89 5.75
CA LEU A 47 5.27 5.52 7.15
C LEU A 47 4.02 5.74 8.02
N PHE A 48 3.14 6.65 7.61
CA PHE A 48 1.95 7.03 8.37
C PHE A 48 0.65 6.46 7.81
N CYS A 49 0.69 5.79 6.65
CA CYS A 49 -0.47 5.18 6.02
C CYS A 49 -0.96 3.92 6.75
N GLN A 50 -0.19 3.39 7.72
CA GLN A 50 -0.57 2.27 8.58
C GLN A 50 -0.26 2.60 10.05
N PRO A 51 -1.22 3.13 10.82
CA PRO A 51 -0.98 3.49 12.23
C PRO A 51 -0.69 2.27 13.12
N GLY A 52 -1.13 1.07 12.71
CA GLY A 52 -0.78 -0.20 13.37
C GLY A 52 0.53 -0.83 12.87
N GLY A 53 1.30 -0.11 12.05
CA GLY A 53 2.47 -0.64 11.36
C GLY A 53 2.11 -1.47 10.12
N TRP A 54 3.11 -1.66 9.27
CA TRP A 54 3.00 -2.48 8.06
C TRP A 54 3.17 -3.95 8.44
N GLN A 55 2.07 -4.61 8.75
CA GLN A 55 2.05 -6.01 9.17
C GLN A 55 1.06 -6.82 8.36
N LEU A 56 1.51 -8.00 7.95
CA LEU A 56 0.66 -9.01 7.35
C LEU A 56 -0.34 -9.55 8.38
N SER A 57 -1.57 -9.83 7.94
CA SER A 57 -2.61 -10.40 8.79
C SER A 57 -3.03 -11.78 8.29
N ARG A 58 -3.28 -12.71 9.21
CA ARG A 58 -3.91 -14.01 8.88
C ARG A 58 -5.44 -13.94 8.89
N GLU A 59 -6.00 -12.80 9.30
CA GLU A 59 -7.43 -12.58 9.39
C GLU A 59 -7.87 -11.50 8.40
N ARG A 60 -9.12 -11.60 7.93
CA ARG A 60 -9.72 -10.54 7.12
C ARG A 60 -10.12 -9.38 8.02
N LYS A 61 -9.39 -8.28 7.93
CA LYS A 61 -9.73 -7.02 8.60
C LYS A 61 -10.67 -6.18 7.74
N GLN A 62 -11.62 -5.49 8.37
CA GLN A 62 -12.45 -4.50 7.68
C GLN A 62 -11.60 -3.30 7.23
N PRO A 63 -11.96 -2.64 6.11
CA PRO A 63 -11.32 -1.39 5.75
C PRO A 63 -11.52 -0.30 6.82
N THR A 64 -10.49 0.52 7.00
CA THR A 64 -10.50 1.62 7.98
C THR A 64 -10.17 2.92 7.30
N PHE A 65 -10.94 3.95 7.60
CA PHE A 65 -10.68 5.33 7.17
C PHE A 65 -10.17 6.16 8.35
N PHE A 66 -9.14 6.96 8.12
CA PHE A 66 -8.61 7.89 9.10
C PHE A 66 -7.87 9.04 8.41
N VAL A 67 -7.61 10.11 9.16
CA VAL A 67 -6.84 11.27 8.67
C VAL A 67 -5.57 11.39 9.49
N VAL A 68 -4.43 11.53 8.80
CA VAL A 68 -3.14 11.87 9.38
C VAL A 68 -2.81 13.32 9.03
N VAL A 69 -2.13 14.02 9.94
CA VAL A 69 -1.60 15.36 9.68
C VAL A 69 -0.09 15.31 9.88
N LEU A 70 0.68 15.56 8.81
CA LEU A 70 2.13 15.68 8.85
C LEU A 70 2.48 17.16 8.96
N THR A 71 3.31 17.52 9.92
CA THR A 71 3.77 18.91 10.09
C THR A 71 5.23 18.97 9.70
N ASP A 72 5.58 19.91 8.82
CA ASP A 72 6.95 20.09 8.36
C ASP A 72 7.75 21.05 9.26
N ILE A 73 8.98 21.38 8.84
CA ILE A 73 9.88 22.29 9.58
C ILE A 73 9.41 23.75 9.54
N ASP A 74 8.66 24.13 8.50
CA ASP A 74 8.13 25.48 8.28
C ASP A 74 6.75 25.65 8.95
N SER A 75 6.26 24.61 9.64
CA SER A 75 4.96 24.53 10.33
C SER A 75 3.75 24.42 9.39
N ASP A 76 3.96 24.08 8.13
CA ASP A 76 2.89 23.73 7.21
C ASP A 76 2.33 22.35 7.56
N ARG A 77 1.02 22.17 7.30
CA ARG A 77 0.28 20.96 7.69
C ARG A 77 -0.20 20.23 6.45
N HIS A 78 0.39 19.07 6.19
CA HIS A 78 -0.04 18.17 5.13
C HIS A 78 -1.09 17.19 5.67
N TYR A 79 -2.33 17.38 5.28
CA TYR A 79 -3.44 16.49 5.61
C TYR A 79 -3.46 15.30 4.65
N CYS A 80 -3.60 14.10 5.21
CA CYS A 80 -3.61 12.84 4.47
C CYS A 80 -4.84 12.03 4.88
N SER A 81 -5.84 11.94 4.00
CA SER A 81 -6.99 11.05 4.18
C SER A 81 -6.64 9.67 3.66
N CYS A 82 -6.59 8.70 4.56
CA CYS A 82 -6.16 7.33 4.28
C CYS A 82 -7.36 6.37 4.36
N LEU A 83 -7.62 5.65 3.27
CA LEU A 83 -8.48 4.47 3.28
C LEU A 83 -7.60 3.23 3.19
N THR A 84 -7.49 2.50 4.30
CA THR A 84 -6.71 1.28 4.42
C THR A 84 -7.60 0.06 4.27
N PHE A 85 -7.15 -0.93 3.51
CA PHE A 85 -7.79 -2.23 3.33
C PHE A 85 -6.72 -3.31 3.20
N TYR A 86 -7.14 -4.58 3.25
CA TYR A 86 -6.23 -5.71 3.25
C TYR A 86 -6.49 -6.57 2.01
N GLU A 87 -5.48 -6.75 1.18
CA GLU A 87 -5.55 -7.59 -0.01
C GLU A 87 -4.97 -8.98 0.27
N ALA A 88 -5.60 -9.99 -0.30
CA ALA A 88 -5.15 -11.37 -0.23
C ALA A 88 -3.80 -11.53 -0.95
N GLU A 89 -2.79 -12.04 -0.22
CA GLU A 89 -1.59 -12.56 -0.86
C GLU A 89 -1.91 -13.93 -1.46
N ILE A 90 -2.15 -13.96 -2.77
CA ILE A 90 -2.28 -15.20 -3.51
C ILE A 90 -0.86 -15.63 -3.87
N ASN A 91 -0.38 -16.74 -3.31
CA ASN A 91 0.84 -17.40 -3.79
C ASN A 91 0.64 -17.84 -5.24
N LEU A 92 0.92 -16.97 -6.21
CA LEU A 92 0.96 -17.32 -7.64
C LEU A 92 2.19 -18.18 -8.00
N GLN A 93 2.90 -18.75 -7.00
CA GLN A 93 4.05 -19.62 -7.22
C GLN A 93 3.70 -20.97 -7.86
N GLY A 94 2.43 -21.24 -8.18
CA GLY A 94 2.01 -22.37 -9.02
C GLY A 94 2.08 -22.15 -10.53
N THR A 95 2.47 -20.96 -11.03
CA THR A 95 2.34 -20.64 -12.48
C THR A 95 3.66 -20.44 -13.22
N LYS A 96 4.83 -20.68 -12.61
CA LYS A 96 6.14 -20.46 -13.27
C LYS A 96 7.20 -21.56 -13.12
N LYS A 97 6.85 -22.76 -12.67
CA LYS A 97 7.72 -23.94 -12.79
C LYS A 97 6.87 -25.17 -13.09
N GLU A 98 6.98 -25.62 -14.34
CA GLU A 98 6.63 -26.94 -14.91
C GLU A 98 5.94 -26.79 -16.28
N GLU A 99 6.63 -26.14 -17.23
CA GLU A 99 6.63 -26.64 -18.60
C GLU A 99 7.74 -27.70 -18.67
N ILE A 100 7.47 -28.93 -18.25
CA ILE A 100 8.09 -30.19 -18.70
C ILE A 100 7.19 -31.32 -18.17
N GLU A 101 6.51 -31.98 -19.12
CA GLU A 101 6.02 -33.36 -19.12
C GLU A 101 4.96 -33.83 -18.10
N GLY A 102 3.76 -34.10 -18.63
CA GLY A 102 2.96 -35.28 -18.24
C GLY A 102 1.85 -35.08 -17.21
N GLU A 103 0.61 -34.96 -17.71
CA GLU A 103 -0.67 -35.32 -17.06
C GLU A 103 -0.79 -35.16 -15.52
N ALA A 104 -1.24 -34.00 -15.04
CA ALA A 104 -1.92 -33.90 -13.75
C ALA A 104 -2.97 -32.77 -13.74
N LYS A 105 -4.15 -33.09 -13.21
CA LYS A 105 -5.40 -32.33 -13.21
C LYS A 105 -5.23 -30.82 -12.96
N VAL A 106 -5.77 -30.01 -13.87
CA VAL A 106 -6.12 -28.60 -13.61
C VAL A 106 -7.18 -28.59 -12.51
N SER A 107 -6.74 -28.50 -11.25
CA SER A 107 -7.60 -28.08 -10.16
C SER A 107 -7.80 -26.58 -10.33
N GLY A 108 -8.88 -26.17 -11.01
CA GLY A 108 -9.29 -24.78 -11.20
C GLY A 108 -9.73 -24.06 -9.92
N LEU A 109 -9.18 -24.44 -8.77
CA LEU A 109 -9.48 -23.89 -7.45
C LEU A 109 -8.32 -23.00 -7.03
N ILE A 110 -8.53 -21.68 -7.05
CA ILE A 110 -7.64 -20.70 -6.44
C ILE A 110 -7.51 -21.10 -4.96
N GLN A 111 -6.29 -21.41 -4.51
CA GLN A 111 -6.05 -21.69 -3.10
C GLN A 111 -6.45 -20.46 -2.27
N PRO A 112 -7.19 -20.63 -1.16
CA PRO A 112 -7.55 -19.51 -0.31
C PRO A 112 -6.28 -18.82 0.20
N ALA A 113 -6.24 -17.49 0.13
CA ALA A 113 -5.11 -16.74 0.63
C ALA A 113 -4.96 -16.94 2.15
N GLU A 114 -3.76 -17.33 2.57
CA GLU A 114 -3.43 -17.57 3.98
C GLU A 114 -3.06 -16.28 4.71
N VAL A 115 -2.71 -15.23 3.97
CA VAL A 115 -2.18 -13.97 4.48
C VAL A 115 -2.74 -12.80 3.68
N PHE A 116 -2.96 -11.68 4.37
CA PHE A 116 -3.45 -10.44 3.78
C PHE A 116 -2.48 -9.30 4.06
N ALA A 117 -2.08 -8.58 3.02
CA ALA A 117 -1.21 -7.42 3.10
C ALA A 117 -2.01 -6.12 3.15
N PRO A 118 -1.66 -5.17 4.03
CA PRO A 118 -2.30 -3.86 4.05
C PRO A 118 -1.96 -3.06 2.77
N LYS A 119 -2.94 -2.29 2.31
CA LYS A 119 -2.84 -1.31 1.24
C LYS A 119 -3.68 -0.09 1.60
N SER A 120 -3.22 1.10 1.18
CA SER A 120 -3.88 2.37 1.47
C SER A 120 -4.04 3.19 0.20
N LEU A 121 -5.25 3.73 0.01
CA LEU A 121 -5.49 4.86 -0.88
C LEU A 121 -5.40 6.15 -0.07
N VAL A 122 -4.62 7.12 -0.56
CA VAL A 122 -4.34 8.35 0.18
C VAL A 122 -4.63 9.55 -0.70
N LEU A 123 -5.42 10.48 -0.17
CA LEU A 123 -5.55 11.83 -0.70
C LEU A 123 -4.76 12.78 0.21
N ALA A 124 -3.77 13.46 -0.34
CA ALA A 124 -2.92 14.38 0.41
C ALA A 124 -3.11 15.82 -0.09
N TRP A 125 -3.17 16.77 0.84
CA TRP A 125 -3.21 18.21 0.56
C TRP A 125 -2.59 19.03 1.68
N VAL A 126 -2.10 20.23 1.36
CA VAL A 126 -1.59 21.24 2.31
C VAL A 126 -2.70 22.18 2.79
#